data_AF-A0A1V5U447-F1
#
_entry.id   AF-A0A1V5U447-F1
#
_cell.length_a   1.000
_cell.length_b   1.000
_cell.length_c   1.000
_cell.angle_alpha   90.00
_cell.angle_beta   90.00
_cell.angle_gamma   90.00
#
_symmetry.space_group_name_H-M   'P 1'
#
loop_
_entity.id
_entity.type
_entity.pdbx_description
1 polymer ?
#
loop_
_entity_poly.entity_id
_entity_poly.type
_entity_poly.pdbx_seq_one_letter_code
_entity_poly.pdbx_strand_id
1 'polypeptide(L)'
;MAKKYAVRNIRLCTKDCLCLYVCPSGATDTENSVIDVSKCIGCGDCAEACPSGAISMVPAELPPQQAKSDAVAAALRALVSSKAEQEGISAALPGRLAAALEKSNRLMAEDLVREAGYMLPQSANARAFLLSLRAFEQDGEFLREALEKLLNNIKVNEHTEGIKMEKWKCTVCGYVHEGPLPEDFVCPRCKAPASKFVRLEEQAEKKNPYAGTKTEKNLEAAFAGESQARNKYTYFAQVAAREGYDQISEIFLKTARNEQEHAQIWFEELGHLGNTAENLLAAAAGENYEWTDMYENFAKDAEAEGFSELAARLRRVGAIEKAHEERYRALLKNVEMQRVFEKSEETMWECRVCGHLVMGRKAPGICPVCKHSNAYFEVHKENY
;
A
#
# COMPACT_ATOMS: atom_id res chain seq x y z
N MET A 1 -16.81 27.55 28.43
CA MET A 1 -15.53 27.62 27.66
C MET A 1 -14.68 26.45 28.08
N ALA A 2 -13.92 25.82 27.17
CA ALA A 2 -12.97 24.78 27.55
C ALA A 2 -11.99 25.32 28.60
N LYS A 3 -11.66 24.52 29.61
CA LYS A 3 -10.65 24.87 30.62
C LYS A 3 -9.34 25.21 29.88
N LYS A 4 -8.66 26.30 30.22
CA LYS A 4 -7.39 26.73 29.61
C LYS A 4 -6.33 26.91 30.69
N TYR A 5 -5.06 26.79 30.33
CA TYR A 5 -3.93 27.17 31.17
C TYR A 5 -2.93 27.97 30.35
N ALA A 6 -2.15 28.80 31.04
CA ALA A 6 -1.10 29.59 30.43
C ALA A 6 0.16 28.74 30.22
N VAL A 7 0.85 28.93 29.09
CA VAL A 7 2.15 28.32 28.78
C VAL A 7 3.12 29.43 28.36
N ARG A 8 4.37 29.36 28.81
CA ARG A 8 5.41 30.34 28.48
C ARG A 8 6.44 29.76 27.51
N ASN A 9 6.67 30.47 26.40
CA ASN A 9 7.81 30.24 25.52
C ASN A 9 9.02 31.03 26.04
N ILE A 10 9.98 30.32 26.65
CA ILE A 10 11.15 30.94 27.28
C ILE A 10 12.02 31.72 26.28
N ARG A 11 12.04 31.34 24.99
CA ARG A 11 12.85 32.01 23.97
C ARG A 11 12.33 33.41 23.63
N LEU A 12 11.04 33.66 23.86
CA LEU A 12 10.40 34.97 23.63
C LEU A 12 10.34 35.81 24.91
N CYS A 13 10.70 35.25 26.06
CA CYS A 13 10.60 35.93 27.34
C CYS A 13 11.71 36.97 27.50
N THR A 14 11.34 38.24 27.63
CA THR A 14 12.24 39.39 27.86
C THR A 14 12.55 39.65 29.33
N LYS A 15 11.97 38.86 30.25
CA LYS A 15 12.14 38.95 31.71
C LYS A 15 11.66 40.28 32.34
N ASP A 16 10.66 40.92 31.74
CA ASP A 16 9.97 42.08 32.35
C ASP A 16 9.13 41.70 33.58
N CYS A 17 8.88 40.41 33.80
CA CYS A 17 8.26 39.82 34.99
C CYS A 17 6.85 40.32 35.36
N LEU A 18 6.19 41.14 34.52
CA LEU A 18 4.85 41.67 34.78
C LEU A 18 3.81 40.56 35.02
N CYS A 19 3.95 39.44 34.30
CA CYS A 19 3.13 38.24 34.46
C CYS A 19 3.08 37.69 35.90
N LEU A 20 4.12 37.92 36.72
CA LEU A 20 4.15 37.52 38.14
C LEU A 20 3.17 38.34 38.98
N TYR A 21 3.16 39.65 38.77
CA TYR A 21 2.40 40.60 39.57
C TYR A 21 0.92 40.59 39.23
N VAL A 22 0.58 40.24 37.99
CA VAL A 22 -0.82 40.13 37.54
C VAL A 22 -1.41 38.74 37.76
N CYS A 23 -0.63 37.72 38.14
CA CYS A 23 -1.16 36.36 38.31
C CYS A 23 -1.87 36.21 39.67
N PRO A 24 -3.21 36.09 39.71
CA PRO A 24 -3.96 36.05 40.96
C PRO A 24 -3.77 34.76 41.76
N SER A 25 -3.32 33.68 41.10
CA SER A 25 -3.14 32.36 41.71
C SER A 25 -1.67 32.01 41.99
N GLY A 26 -0.74 32.91 41.66
CA GLY A 26 0.71 32.65 41.81
C GLY A 26 1.21 31.48 40.94
N ALA A 27 0.56 31.21 39.82
CA ALA A 27 0.94 30.12 38.90
C ALA A 27 2.21 30.42 38.08
N THR A 28 2.61 31.69 37.97
CA THR A 28 3.80 32.10 37.23
C THR A 28 5.01 32.21 38.17
N ASP A 29 6.12 31.58 37.80
CA ASP A 29 7.39 31.63 38.56
C ASP A 29 8.56 32.09 37.66
N THR A 30 9.61 32.63 38.29
CA THR A 30 10.88 33.06 37.67
C THR A 30 11.99 32.04 37.73
N GLU A 31 12.00 31.13 38.71
CA GLU A 31 13.16 30.25 38.92
C GLU A 31 13.32 29.23 37.78
N ASN A 32 12.22 28.60 37.38
CA ASN A 32 12.22 27.63 36.28
C ASN A 32 11.55 28.14 35.00
N SER A 33 10.97 29.35 35.05
CA SER A 33 10.22 29.96 33.93
C SER A 33 9.05 29.11 33.39
N VAL A 34 8.63 28.07 34.13
CA VAL A 34 7.49 27.21 33.84
C VAL A 34 6.27 27.72 34.59
N ILE A 35 5.11 27.69 33.94
CA ILE A 35 3.83 28.02 34.58
C ILE A 35 3.31 26.76 35.28
N ASP A 36 3.00 26.88 36.56
CA ASP A 36 2.41 25.81 37.37
C ASP A 36 0.95 25.60 36.98
N VAL A 37 0.72 24.58 36.16
CA VAL A 37 -0.61 24.21 35.66
C VAL A 37 -1.57 23.82 36.79
N SER A 38 -1.05 23.34 37.93
CA SER A 38 -1.90 22.98 39.09
C SER A 38 -2.50 24.20 39.78
N LYS A 39 -1.83 25.35 39.70
CA LYS A 39 -2.28 26.64 40.26
C LYS A 39 -2.95 27.53 39.21
N CYS A 40 -2.75 27.28 37.92
CA CYS A 40 -3.30 28.11 36.87
C CYS A 40 -4.82 28.00 36.78
N ILE A 41 -5.53 29.11 37.02
CA ILE A 41 -7.00 29.17 36.94
C ILE A 41 -7.52 29.50 35.53
N GLY A 42 -6.61 29.76 34.58
CA GLY A 42 -6.97 29.99 33.18
C GLY A 42 -7.54 31.39 32.85
N CYS A 43 -7.35 32.40 33.71
CA CYS A 43 -7.90 33.75 33.51
C CYS A 43 -7.31 34.49 32.29
N GLY A 44 -6.01 34.32 32.03
CA GLY A 44 -5.33 34.92 30.88
C GLY A 44 -4.58 36.23 31.14
N ASP A 45 -4.70 36.81 32.34
CA ASP A 45 -4.10 38.11 32.69
C ASP A 45 -2.58 38.16 32.41
N CYS A 46 -1.88 37.06 32.70
CA CYS A 46 -0.45 36.92 32.43
C CYS A 46 -0.09 36.94 30.93
N ALA A 47 -0.98 36.45 30.05
CA ALA A 47 -0.79 36.48 28.61
C ALA A 47 -1.03 37.89 28.05
N GLU A 48 -2.08 38.56 28.52
CA GLU A 48 -2.42 39.94 28.12
C GLU A 48 -1.36 40.94 28.57
N ALA A 49 -0.85 40.79 29.80
CA ALA A 49 0.18 41.66 30.33
C ALA A 49 1.60 41.37 29.78
N CYS A 50 1.81 40.34 28.96
CA CYS A 50 3.15 39.98 28.50
C CYS A 50 3.57 40.85 27.30
N PRO A 51 4.50 41.80 27.46
CA PRO A 51 4.85 42.75 26.39
C PRO A 51 5.54 42.07 25.20
N SER A 52 6.23 40.94 25.44
CA SER A 52 6.91 40.17 24.40
C SER A 52 6.04 39.10 23.76
N GLY A 53 4.79 38.93 24.21
CA GLY A 53 3.90 37.86 23.73
C GLY A 53 4.40 36.45 24.05
N ALA A 54 5.28 36.29 25.04
CA ALA A 54 5.88 35.00 25.40
C ALA A 54 4.90 34.02 26.06
N ILE A 55 3.71 34.45 26.47
CA ILE A 55 2.73 33.62 27.15
C ILE A 55 1.50 33.44 26.25
N SER A 56 1.04 32.20 26.11
CA SER A 56 -0.15 31.83 25.33
C SER A 56 -1.10 30.99 26.16
N MET A 57 -2.40 31.17 25.92
CA MET A 57 -3.46 30.37 26.56
C MET A 57 -3.76 29.13 25.74
N VAL A 58 -3.51 27.95 26.32
CA VAL A 58 -3.70 26.65 25.68
C VAL A 58 -4.88 25.94 26.34
N PRO A 59 -5.79 25.31 25.58
CA PRO A 59 -6.86 24.52 26.17
C PRO A 59 -6.32 23.27 26.88
N ALA A 60 -6.97 22.91 27.98
CA ALA A 60 -6.66 21.72 28.78
C ALA A 60 -6.97 20.43 28.02
N GLU A 61 -8.00 20.49 27.19
CA GLU A 61 -8.33 19.45 26.21
C GLU A 61 -8.14 20.05 24.83
N LEU A 62 -7.22 19.48 24.05
CA LEU A 62 -7.04 19.86 22.66
C LEU A 62 -8.32 19.52 21.88
N PRO A 63 -8.76 20.39 20.95
CA PRO A 63 -9.91 20.09 20.12
C PRO A 63 -9.67 18.80 19.30
N PRO A 64 -10.74 18.07 18.94
CA PRO A 64 -10.61 16.95 18.02
C PRO A 64 -9.99 17.45 16.72
N GLN A 65 -9.11 16.62 16.15
CA GLN A 65 -8.42 16.99 14.94
C GLN A 65 -9.40 17.11 13.78
N GLN A 66 -9.31 18.21 13.03
CA GLN A 66 -10.08 18.39 11.82
C GLN A 66 -9.39 17.63 10.69
N ALA A 67 -10.01 16.56 10.21
CA ALA A 67 -9.52 15.84 9.05
C ALA A 67 -9.58 16.74 7.81
N LYS A 68 -8.53 16.71 7.00
CA LYS A 68 -8.57 17.30 5.66
C LYS A 68 -9.37 16.38 4.74
N SER A 69 -10.10 16.96 3.79
CA SER A 69 -10.77 16.17 2.75
C SER A 69 -9.77 15.30 1.99
N ASP A 70 -10.21 14.14 1.49
CA ASP A 70 -9.35 13.21 0.75
C ASP A 70 -8.61 13.86 -0.43
N ALA A 71 -9.25 14.80 -1.14
CA ALA A 71 -8.62 15.54 -2.23
C ALA A 71 -7.39 16.35 -1.76
N VAL A 72 -7.49 17.00 -0.60
CA VAL A 72 -6.39 17.77 -0.01
C VAL A 72 -5.32 16.82 0.54
N ALA A 73 -5.72 15.73 1.21
CA ALA A 73 -4.76 14.73 1.69
C ALA A 73 -3.98 14.09 0.53
N ALA A 74 -4.64 13.78 -0.59
CA ALA A 74 -4.01 13.25 -1.79
C ALA A 74 -3.03 14.24 -2.42
N ALA A 75 -3.41 15.53 -2.51
CA ALA A 75 -2.52 16.58 -3.00
C ALA A 75 -1.27 16.74 -2.11
N LEU A 76 -1.43 16.68 -0.80
CA LEU A 76 -0.31 16.72 0.14
C LEU A 76 0.60 15.50 -0.04
N ARG A 77 0.06 14.28 -0.19
CA ARG A 77 0.85 13.06 -0.44
C ARG A 77 1.63 13.13 -1.76
N ALA A 78 1.05 13.71 -2.81
CA ALA A 78 1.75 13.94 -4.06
C ALA A 78 2.94 14.90 -3.88
N LEU A 79 2.76 15.98 -3.11
CA LEU A 79 3.84 16.90 -2.77
C LEU A 79 4.94 16.23 -1.92
N VAL A 80 4.58 15.34 -1.00
CA VAL A 80 5.54 14.55 -0.22
C VAL A 80 6.43 13.71 -1.14
N SER A 81 5.85 13.01 -2.11
CA SER A 81 6.60 12.21 -3.10
C SER A 81 7.58 13.09 -3.88
N SER A 82 7.13 14.25 -4.35
CA SER A 82 8.01 15.22 -5.03
C SER A 82 9.15 15.73 -4.14
N LYS A 83 8.88 15.96 -2.84
CA LYS A 83 9.91 16.40 -1.90
C LYS A 83 10.93 15.33 -1.57
N ALA A 84 10.50 14.07 -1.46
CA ALA A 84 11.40 12.94 -1.28
C ALA A 84 12.32 12.74 -2.50
N GLU A 85 11.79 12.91 -3.72
CA GLU A 85 12.60 12.86 -4.94
C GLU A 85 13.65 13.97 -4.98
N GLN A 86 13.24 15.22 -4.72
CA GLN A 86 14.15 16.37 -4.69
C GLN A 86 15.22 16.24 -3.58
N GLU A 87 14.86 15.64 -2.45
CA GLU A 87 15.81 15.31 -1.40
C GLU A 87 16.85 14.30 -1.89
N GLY A 88 16.43 13.19 -2.51
CA GLY A 88 17.34 12.18 -3.06
C GLY A 88 18.30 12.74 -4.11
N ILE A 89 17.80 13.60 -5.00
CA ILE A 89 18.63 14.33 -5.96
C ILE A 89 19.63 15.23 -5.24
N SER A 90 19.19 15.96 -4.21
CA SER A 90 20.06 16.88 -3.46
C SER A 90 21.16 16.14 -2.70
N ALA A 91 20.85 14.98 -2.12
CA ALA A 91 21.81 14.14 -1.39
C ALA A 91 22.93 13.59 -2.29
N ALA A 92 22.65 13.40 -3.59
CA ALA A 92 23.62 12.94 -4.57
C ALA A 92 24.57 14.06 -5.07
N LEU A 93 24.30 15.32 -4.72
CA LEU A 93 25.08 16.48 -5.19
C LEU A 93 26.04 16.99 -4.10
N PRO A 94 27.29 17.34 -4.44
CA PRO A 94 28.22 17.91 -3.49
C PRO A 94 27.94 19.39 -3.23
N GLY A 95 28.21 19.85 -1.99
CA GLY A 95 28.28 21.26 -1.65
C GLY A 95 27.23 21.75 -0.66
N ARG A 96 27.45 22.96 -0.11
CA ARG A 96 26.63 23.52 0.98
C ARG A 96 25.18 23.79 0.57
N LEU A 97 24.94 24.18 -0.68
CA LEU A 97 23.58 24.41 -1.19
C LEU A 97 22.79 23.10 -1.30
N ALA A 98 23.43 22.03 -1.79
CA ALA A 98 22.81 20.71 -1.90
C ALA A 98 22.41 20.17 -0.52
N ALA A 99 23.30 20.24 0.48
CA ALA A 99 22.98 19.83 1.86
C ALA A 99 21.86 20.68 2.49
N ALA A 100 21.78 21.98 2.16
CA ALA A 100 20.69 22.83 2.61
C ALA A 100 19.34 22.46 1.96
N LEU A 101 19.36 22.14 0.67
CA LEU A 101 18.17 21.70 -0.09
C LEU A 101 17.67 20.34 0.37
N GLU A 102 18.55 19.37 0.60
CA GLU A 102 18.23 18.07 1.20
C GLU A 102 17.47 18.26 2.51
N LYS A 103 18.06 19.01 3.45
CA LYS A 103 17.44 19.29 4.75
C LYS A 103 16.11 20.03 4.64
N SER A 104 16.04 21.02 3.75
CA SER A 104 14.79 21.77 3.51
C SER A 104 13.69 20.85 2.97
N ASN A 105 14.00 19.99 2.01
CA ASN A 105 13.03 19.08 1.41
C ASN A 105 12.56 18.02 2.40
N ARG A 106 13.46 17.48 3.23
CA ARG A 106 13.11 16.58 4.34
C ARG A 106 12.11 17.22 5.30
N LEU A 107 12.39 18.43 5.79
CA LEU A 107 11.51 19.15 6.72
C LEU A 107 10.14 19.45 6.10
N MET A 108 10.12 19.88 4.84
CA MET A 108 8.86 20.11 4.12
C MET A 108 8.06 18.83 3.95
N ALA A 109 8.71 17.71 3.60
CA ALA A 109 8.04 16.42 3.49
C ALA A 109 7.43 16.00 4.84
N GLU A 110 8.18 16.11 5.94
CA GLU A 110 7.68 15.77 7.28
C GLU A 110 6.46 16.61 7.68
N ASP A 111 6.50 17.92 7.43
CA ASP A 111 5.37 18.82 7.71
C ASP A 111 4.17 18.47 6.83
N LEU A 112 4.36 18.23 5.53
CA LEU A 112 3.29 17.81 4.63
C LEU A 112 2.64 16.49 5.06
N VAL A 113 3.44 15.52 5.52
CA VAL A 113 2.96 14.23 6.03
C VAL A 113 2.16 14.41 7.33
N ARG A 114 2.62 15.29 8.23
CA ARG A 114 1.88 15.64 9.47
C ARG A 114 0.54 16.32 9.13
N GLU A 115 0.58 17.28 8.21
CA GLU A 115 -0.57 18.01 7.70
C GLU A 115 -1.56 17.12 6.95
N ALA A 116 -1.09 16.02 6.34
CA ALA A 116 -1.91 15.02 5.65
C ALA A 116 -2.54 13.99 6.60
N GLY A 117 -2.29 14.07 7.91
CA GLY A 117 -2.85 13.14 8.88
C GLY A 117 -1.94 11.95 9.23
N TYR A 118 -0.77 11.79 8.60
CA TYR A 118 -0.09 10.49 8.62
C TYR A 118 0.94 10.32 9.76
N MET A 119 1.62 11.39 10.20
CA MET A 119 2.64 11.37 11.27
C MET A 119 2.26 12.20 12.50
N LEU A 120 0.99 12.18 12.89
CA LEU A 120 0.56 12.91 14.09
C LEU A 120 0.74 12.04 15.33
N PRO A 121 1.10 12.61 16.49
CA PRO A 121 1.24 11.85 17.73
C PRO A 121 0.00 11.00 18.02
N GLN A 122 -1.21 11.54 17.80
CA GLN A 122 -2.49 10.87 18.04
C GLN A 122 -2.99 10.00 16.88
N SER A 123 -2.21 9.85 15.80
CA SER A 123 -2.60 9.01 14.66
C SER A 123 -2.52 7.51 14.97
N ALA A 124 -3.31 6.71 14.24
CA ALA A 124 -3.24 5.26 14.29
C ALA A 124 -1.84 4.76 13.87
N ASN A 125 -1.19 5.41 12.91
CA ASN A 125 0.16 5.09 12.45
C ASN A 125 1.21 5.29 13.55
N ALA A 126 1.17 6.43 14.26
CA ALA A 126 2.10 6.69 15.36
C ALA A 126 1.91 5.69 16.50
N ARG A 127 0.66 5.33 16.82
CA ARG A 127 0.38 4.27 17.80
C ARG A 127 0.88 2.90 17.33
N ALA A 128 0.67 2.54 16.06
CA ALA A 128 1.16 1.28 15.50
C ALA A 128 2.69 1.20 15.56
N PHE A 129 3.38 2.31 15.26
CA PHE A 129 4.82 2.40 15.41
C PHE A 129 5.26 2.21 16.87
N LEU A 130 4.67 2.94 17.83
CA LEU A 130 4.95 2.76 19.26
C LEU A 130 4.70 1.30 19.71
N LEU A 131 3.63 0.67 19.23
CA LEU A 131 3.37 -0.75 19.51
C LEU A 131 4.41 -1.68 18.89
N SER A 132 4.89 -1.40 17.67
CA SER A 132 5.96 -2.20 17.04
C SER A 132 7.27 -2.12 17.83
N LEU A 133 7.52 -1.01 18.52
CA LEU A 133 8.69 -0.85 19.37
C LEU A 133 8.65 -1.80 20.59
N ARG A 134 7.48 -2.33 20.98
CA ARG A 134 7.40 -3.36 22.03
C ARG A 134 8.09 -4.67 21.63
N ALA A 135 8.26 -4.94 20.33
CA ALA A 135 8.93 -6.15 19.84
C ALA A 135 10.46 -6.06 19.87
N PHE A 136 11.02 -4.86 20.07
CA PHE A 136 12.46 -4.65 20.12
C PHE A 136 12.95 -4.79 21.57
N GLU A 137 13.49 -5.96 21.89
CA GLU A 137 14.17 -6.23 23.16
C GLU A 137 15.65 -5.83 23.07
N GLN A 138 15.95 -4.57 23.35
CA GLN A 138 17.32 -4.19 23.72
C GLN A 138 17.32 -3.25 24.94
N ASP A 139 17.89 -3.79 26.02
CA ASP A 139 18.57 -3.16 27.14
C ASP A 139 18.13 -1.76 27.54
N GLY A 140 17.17 -1.73 28.46
CA GLY A 140 16.84 -0.55 29.26
C GLY A 140 15.40 -0.60 29.76
N GLU A 141 15.21 -0.91 31.03
CA GLU A 141 13.91 -0.81 31.74
C GLU A 141 13.23 0.56 31.51
N PHE A 142 14.05 1.61 31.32
CA PHE A 142 13.66 2.98 30.97
C PHE A 142 12.87 3.11 29.65
N LEU A 143 13.22 2.36 28.60
CA LEU A 143 12.55 2.47 27.30
C LEU A 143 11.12 1.91 27.33
N ARG A 144 10.91 0.82 28.08
CA ARG A 144 9.57 0.24 28.28
C ARG A 144 8.68 1.19 29.08
N GLU A 145 9.20 1.77 30.16
CA GLU A 145 8.44 2.71 30.99
C GLU A 145 8.03 3.97 30.20
N ALA A 146 8.96 4.55 29.44
CA ALA A 146 8.67 5.70 28.58
C ALA A 146 7.65 5.35 27.49
N LEU A 147 7.76 4.18 26.88
CA LEU A 147 6.83 3.71 25.84
C LEU A 147 5.40 3.53 26.40
N GLU A 148 5.25 2.90 27.55
CA GLU A 148 3.95 2.74 28.22
C GLU A 148 3.36 4.08 28.64
N LYS A 149 4.18 5.01 29.14
CA LYS A 149 3.73 6.38 29.43
C LYS A 149 3.23 7.09 28.17
N LEU A 150 3.93 6.97 27.04
CA LEU A 150 3.51 7.56 25.78
C LEU A 150 2.20 6.95 25.27
N LEU A 151 2.09 5.62 25.28
CA LEU A 151 0.87 4.90 24.86
C LEU A 151 -0.36 5.23 25.73
N ASN A 152 -0.16 5.48 27.02
CA ASN A 152 -1.25 5.86 27.94
C ASN A 152 -1.63 7.34 27.82
N ASN A 153 -0.66 8.24 27.60
CA ASN A 153 -0.89 9.68 27.56
C ASN A 153 -1.39 10.16 26.19
N ILE A 154 -0.93 9.54 25.10
CA ILE A 154 -1.34 9.89 23.74
C ILE A 154 -2.61 9.11 23.40
N LYS A 155 -3.77 9.74 23.62
CA LYS A 155 -5.05 9.20 23.19
C LYS A 155 -5.17 9.32 21.67
N VAL A 156 -5.39 8.18 20.99
CA VAL A 156 -5.70 8.17 19.55
C VAL A 156 -7.04 8.84 19.33
N ASN A 157 -7.05 9.83 18.44
CA ASN A 157 -8.24 10.61 18.09
C ASN A 157 -8.67 10.38 16.63
N GLU A 158 -7.98 9.49 15.91
CA GLU A 158 -8.44 8.99 14.62
C GLU A 158 -9.53 7.94 14.84
N HIS A 159 -10.76 8.30 14.49
CA HIS A 159 -11.75 7.31 14.12
C HIS A 159 -11.36 6.79 12.74
N THR A 160 -10.45 5.83 12.67
CA THR A 160 -10.42 4.91 11.52
C THR A 160 -11.63 3.98 11.61
N GLU A 161 -12.83 4.55 11.66
CA GLU A 161 -13.87 4.00 10.82
C GLU A 161 -13.37 4.35 9.42
N GLY A 162 -12.64 3.43 8.79
CA GLY A 162 -12.46 3.51 7.35
C GLY A 162 -13.84 3.83 6.79
N ILE A 163 -13.95 4.88 5.99
CA ILE A 163 -15.18 5.11 5.23
C ILE A 163 -15.24 3.92 4.27
N LYS A 164 -15.78 2.80 4.77
CA LYS A 164 -16.15 1.63 4.01
C LYS A 164 -17.35 2.10 3.23
N MET A 165 -17.10 2.71 2.08
CA MET A 165 -18.15 3.03 1.15
C MET A 165 -18.83 1.72 0.79
N GLU A 166 -20.10 1.60 1.17
CA GLU A 166 -20.85 0.38 0.92
C GLU A 166 -20.83 0.08 -0.57
N LYS A 167 -20.38 -1.11 -0.95
CA LYS A 167 -20.40 -1.54 -2.35
C LYS A 167 -21.64 -2.40 -2.56
N TRP A 168 -22.47 -2.02 -3.52
CA TRP A 168 -23.72 -2.72 -3.83
C TRP A 168 -23.63 -3.27 -5.25
N LYS A 169 -23.83 -4.57 -5.44
CA LYS A 169 -23.81 -5.22 -6.75
C LYS A 169 -25.22 -5.49 -7.24
N CYS A 170 -25.55 -4.99 -8.43
CA CYS A 170 -26.80 -5.32 -9.11
C CYS A 170 -26.81 -6.81 -9.48
N THR A 171 -27.79 -7.57 -8.97
CA THR A 171 -27.99 -8.99 -9.27
C THR A 171 -28.40 -9.27 -10.72
N VAL A 172 -28.89 -8.26 -11.44
CA VAL A 172 -29.37 -8.41 -12.83
C VAL A 172 -28.23 -8.22 -13.84
N CYS A 173 -27.33 -7.25 -13.62
CA CYS A 173 -26.30 -6.90 -14.61
C CYS A 173 -24.88 -6.75 -14.05
N GLY A 174 -24.70 -6.96 -12.75
CA GLY A 174 -23.39 -6.90 -12.10
C GLY A 174 -22.82 -5.50 -11.86
N TYR A 175 -23.55 -4.41 -12.17
CA TYR A 175 -23.11 -3.04 -11.86
C TYR A 175 -22.84 -2.88 -10.36
N VAL A 176 -21.66 -2.38 -10.01
CA VAL A 176 -21.26 -2.07 -8.63
C VAL A 176 -21.47 -0.57 -8.38
N HIS A 177 -22.33 -0.25 -7.43
CA HIS A 177 -22.53 1.09 -6.90
C HIS A 177 -21.66 1.27 -5.66
N GLU A 178 -20.93 2.38 -5.57
CA GLU A 178 -20.08 2.71 -4.44
C GLU A 178 -20.71 3.86 -3.64
N GLY A 179 -21.03 3.61 -2.37
CA GLY A 179 -21.73 4.54 -1.48
C GLY A 179 -23.13 4.06 -1.07
N PRO A 180 -23.84 4.87 -0.26
CA PRO A 180 -25.20 4.53 0.16
C PRO A 180 -26.10 4.32 -1.07
N LEU A 181 -27.00 3.35 -1.00
CA LEU A 181 -27.95 3.01 -2.06
C LEU A 181 -29.34 3.56 -1.72
N PRO A 182 -29.78 4.70 -2.29
CA PRO A 182 -31.13 5.21 -2.11
C PRO A 182 -32.21 4.22 -2.54
N GLU A 183 -33.38 4.23 -1.91
CA GLU A 183 -34.49 3.32 -2.26
C GLU A 183 -35.01 3.54 -3.69
N ASP A 184 -34.88 4.76 -4.21
CA ASP A 184 -35.24 5.17 -5.57
C ASP A 184 -34.09 4.96 -6.58
N PHE A 185 -32.97 4.37 -6.16
CA PHE A 185 -31.83 4.17 -7.04
C PHE A 185 -32.16 3.23 -8.19
N VAL A 186 -31.91 3.70 -9.41
CA VAL A 186 -32.11 2.93 -10.65
C VAL A 186 -30.77 2.57 -11.24
N CYS A 187 -30.52 1.28 -11.44
CA CYS A 187 -29.27 0.81 -12.02
C CYS A 187 -29.01 1.50 -13.37
N PRO A 188 -27.87 2.20 -13.55
CA PRO A 188 -27.60 2.94 -14.77
C PRO A 188 -27.41 2.03 -15.99
N ARG A 189 -27.05 0.75 -15.78
CA ARG A 189 -26.82 -0.23 -16.85
C ARG A 189 -28.07 -0.97 -17.31
N CYS A 190 -28.84 -1.54 -16.39
CA CYS A 190 -29.98 -2.40 -16.73
C CYS A 190 -31.34 -1.84 -16.32
N LYS A 191 -31.36 -0.64 -15.73
CA LYS A 191 -32.57 0.03 -15.23
C LYS A 191 -33.33 -0.75 -14.15
N ALA A 192 -32.72 -1.79 -13.58
CA ALA A 192 -33.28 -2.51 -12.44
C ALA A 192 -33.35 -1.58 -11.20
N PRO A 193 -34.41 -1.72 -10.38
CA PRO A 193 -34.58 -0.93 -9.16
C PRO A 193 -33.57 -1.31 -8.07
N ALA A 194 -33.43 -0.47 -7.04
CA ALA A 194 -32.56 -0.66 -5.89
C ALA A 194 -32.75 -2.03 -5.21
N SER A 195 -33.97 -2.57 -5.21
CA SER A 195 -34.29 -3.90 -4.66
C SER A 195 -33.56 -5.07 -5.34
N LYS A 196 -32.94 -4.83 -6.50
CA LYS A 196 -32.10 -5.82 -7.20
C LYS A 196 -30.61 -5.68 -6.90
N PHE A 197 -30.21 -4.85 -5.94
CA PHE A 197 -28.84 -4.77 -5.47
C PHE A 197 -28.64 -5.60 -4.21
N VAL A 198 -27.54 -6.33 -4.17
CA VAL A 198 -27.05 -7.02 -2.97
C VAL A 198 -25.81 -6.31 -2.45
N ARG A 199 -25.74 -6.13 -1.14
CA ARG A 199 -24.56 -5.58 -0.47
C ARG A 199 -23.40 -6.55 -0.66
N LEU A 200 -22.28 -6.05 -1.18
CA LEU A 200 -21.02 -6.77 -1.14
C LEU A 200 -20.44 -6.55 0.26
N GLU A 201 -20.58 -7.55 1.12
CA GLU A 201 -19.76 -7.61 2.32
C GLU A 201 -18.31 -7.79 1.86
N GLU A 202 -17.39 -6.97 2.40
CA GLU A 202 -15.95 -7.22 2.22
C GLU A 202 -15.69 -8.64 2.72
N GLN A 203 -15.33 -9.53 1.80
CA GLN A 203 -14.64 -10.76 2.19
C GLN A 203 -13.44 -10.31 3.00
N ALA A 204 -13.42 -10.68 4.27
CA ALA A 204 -12.30 -10.40 5.17
C ALA A 204 -11.02 -10.71 4.39
N GLU A 205 -10.13 -9.72 4.28
CA GLU A 205 -8.77 -9.92 3.75
C GLU A 205 -8.28 -11.25 4.33
N LYS A 206 -7.93 -12.21 3.47
CA LYS A 206 -7.28 -13.45 3.91
C LYS A 206 -5.92 -13.03 4.46
N LYS A 207 -5.91 -12.65 5.73
CA LYS A 207 -4.70 -12.22 6.43
C LYS A 207 -3.80 -13.43 6.55
N ASN A 208 -2.58 -13.33 6.02
CA ASN A 208 -1.51 -14.25 6.32
C ASN A 208 -1.44 -14.46 7.84
N PRO A 209 -1.77 -15.65 8.36
CA PRO A 209 -1.83 -15.88 9.81
C PRO A 209 -0.44 -15.81 10.46
N TYR A 210 0.62 -15.80 9.66
CA TYR A 210 2.01 -15.78 10.08
C TYR A 210 2.64 -14.38 10.01
N ALA A 211 1.88 -13.35 9.63
CA ALA A 211 2.40 -12.00 9.39
C ALA A 211 3.27 -11.46 10.54
N GLY A 212 4.48 -11.01 10.21
CA GLY A 212 5.47 -10.47 11.14
C GLY A 212 6.27 -11.52 11.92
N THR A 213 6.05 -12.81 11.69
CA THR A 213 6.74 -13.88 12.43
C THR A 213 7.96 -14.42 11.68
N LYS A 214 8.81 -15.18 12.38
CA LYS A 214 9.87 -15.97 11.73
C LYS A 214 9.28 -17.05 10.80
N THR A 215 8.09 -17.56 11.10
CA THR A 215 7.43 -18.58 10.29
C THR A 215 7.05 -18.06 8.91
N GLU A 216 6.55 -16.82 8.80
CA GLU A 216 6.29 -16.18 7.51
C GLU A 216 7.56 -16.15 6.65
N LYS A 217 8.68 -15.67 7.20
CA LYS A 217 9.97 -15.66 6.50
C LYS A 217 10.46 -17.05 6.10
N ASN A 218 10.22 -18.06 6.94
CA ASN A 218 10.57 -19.44 6.61
C ASN A 218 9.72 -19.97 5.44
N LEU A 219 8.43 -19.64 5.40
CA LEU A 219 7.52 -20.03 4.31
C LEU A 219 7.87 -19.32 3.00
N GLU A 220 8.20 -18.02 3.04
CA GLU A 220 8.70 -17.26 1.89
C GLU A 220 10.00 -17.86 1.34
N ALA A 221 10.93 -18.20 2.23
CA ALA A 221 12.19 -18.86 1.86
C ALA A 221 11.95 -20.27 1.27
N ALA A 222 11.01 -21.04 1.83
CA ALA A 222 10.63 -22.34 1.29
C ALA A 222 10.00 -22.20 -0.11
N PHE A 223 9.05 -21.27 -0.29
CA PHE A 223 8.46 -20.97 -1.59
C PHE A 223 9.50 -20.58 -2.64
N ALA A 224 10.45 -19.72 -2.28
CA ALA A 224 11.56 -19.34 -3.17
C ALA A 224 12.45 -20.54 -3.51
N GLY A 225 12.76 -21.39 -2.52
CA GLY A 225 13.57 -22.60 -2.71
C GLY A 225 12.92 -23.61 -3.65
N GLU A 226 11.64 -23.93 -3.42
CA GLU A 226 10.87 -24.88 -4.24
C GLU A 226 10.67 -24.35 -5.68
N SER A 227 10.41 -23.04 -5.83
CA SER A 227 10.30 -22.40 -7.15
C SER A 227 11.60 -22.48 -7.96
N GLN A 228 12.74 -22.29 -7.29
CA GLN A 228 14.06 -22.48 -7.91
C GLN A 228 14.34 -23.95 -8.21
N ALA A 229 13.95 -24.88 -7.34
CA ALA A 229 14.12 -26.32 -7.53
C ALA A 229 13.36 -26.82 -8.76
N ARG A 230 12.07 -26.46 -8.90
CA ARG A 230 11.25 -26.74 -10.09
C ARG A 230 11.95 -26.35 -11.39
N ASN A 231 12.45 -25.11 -11.46
CA ASN A 231 13.11 -24.60 -12.67
C ASN A 231 14.41 -25.35 -12.95
N LYS A 232 15.27 -25.54 -11.94
CA LYS A 232 16.52 -26.31 -12.09
C LYS A 232 16.27 -27.72 -12.61
N TYR A 233 15.32 -28.46 -12.01
CA TYR A 233 15.02 -29.83 -12.41
C TYR A 233 14.45 -29.90 -13.82
N THR A 234 13.64 -28.91 -14.23
CA THR A 234 13.18 -28.80 -15.62
C THR A 234 14.36 -28.62 -16.59
N TYR A 235 15.36 -27.80 -16.24
CA TYR A 235 16.56 -27.63 -17.07
C TYR A 235 17.44 -28.89 -17.08
N PHE A 236 17.56 -29.58 -15.95
CA PHE A 236 18.32 -30.83 -15.85
C PHE A 236 17.67 -31.95 -16.67
N ALA A 237 16.34 -32.00 -16.73
CA ALA A 237 15.62 -32.92 -17.61
C ALA A 237 16.03 -32.72 -19.08
N GLN A 238 16.13 -31.47 -19.54
CA GLN A 238 16.56 -31.15 -20.91
C GLN A 238 18.01 -31.58 -21.19
N VAL A 239 18.88 -31.53 -20.18
CA VAL A 239 20.26 -32.05 -20.30
C VAL A 239 20.23 -33.58 -20.40
N ALA A 240 19.55 -34.25 -19.47
CA ALA A 240 19.42 -35.71 -19.45
C ALA A 240 18.83 -36.26 -20.76
N ALA A 241 17.80 -35.59 -21.31
CA ALA A 241 17.21 -35.95 -22.59
C ALA A 241 18.20 -35.82 -23.75
N ARG A 242 18.99 -34.73 -23.81
CA ARG A 242 20.03 -34.53 -24.84
C ARG A 242 21.15 -35.56 -24.76
N GLU A 243 21.45 -36.06 -23.55
CA GLU A 243 22.44 -37.12 -23.32
C GLU A 243 21.88 -38.53 -23.55
N GLY A 244 20.59 -38.67 -23.84
CA GLY A 244 19.94 -39.96 -24.12
C GLY A 244 19.42 -40.70 -22.88
N TYR A 245 19.43 -40.07 -21.70
CA TYR A 245 18.91 -40.63 -20.46
C TYR A 245 17.42 -40.32 -20.27
N ASP A 246 16.57 -40.91 -21.11
CA ASP A 246 15.13 -40.64 -21.15
C ASP A 246 14.43 -40.84 -19.79
N GLN A 247 14.70 -41.97 -19.11
CA GLN A 247 14.12 -42.24 -17.79
C GLN A 247 14.54 -41.19 -16.74
N ILE A 248 15.79 -40.71 -16.79
CA ILE A 248 16.28 -39.69 -15.85
C ILE A 248 15.60 -38.35 -16.13
N SER A 249 15.42 -38.01 -17.42
CA SER A 249 14.66 -36.81 -17.82
C SER A 249 13.23 -36.83 -17.26
N GLU A 250 12.52 -37.94 -17.43
CA GLU A 250 11.15 -38.08 -16.91
C GLU A 250 11.10 -38.02 -15.37
N ILE A 251 12.09 -38.59 -14.69
CA ILE A 251 12.19 -38.47 -13.22
C ILE A 251 12.41 -37.01 -12.82
N PHE A 252 13.27 -36.26 -13.51
CA PHE A 252 13.46 -34.83 -13.22
C PHE A 252 12.18 -34.02 -13.47
N LEU A 253 11.45 -34.28 -14.55
CA LEU A 253 10.17 -33.59 -14.82
C LEU A 253 9.11 -33.93 -13.76
N LYS A 254 9.04 -35.19 -13.34
CA LYS A 254 8.16 -35.62 -12.24
C LYS A 254 8.51 -34.90 -10.94
N THR A 255 9.80 -34.83 -10.60
CA THR A 255 10.25 -34.11 -9.39
C THR A 255 9.96 -32.60 -9.51
N ALA A 256 10.19 -31.98 -10.66
CA ALA A 256 9.86 -30.58 -10.90
C ALA A 256 8.35 -30.29 -10.69
N ARG A 257 7.49 -31.23 -11.09
CA ARG A 257 6.05 -31.15 -10.83
C ARG A 257 5.74 -31.27 -9.34
N ASN A 258 6.42 -32.13 -8.59
CA ASN A 258 6.27 -32.23 -7.14
C ASN A 258 6.68 -30.92 -6.44
N GLU A 259 7.81 -30.31 -6.82
CA GLU A 259 8.24 -29.04 -6.21
C GLU A 259 7.28 -27.89 -6.53
N GLN A 260 6.60 -27.94 -7.68
CA GLN A 260 5.51 -27.00 -7.97
C GLN A 260 4.36 -27.15 -6.97
N GLU A 261 3.99 -28.39 -6.60
CA GLU A 261 2.94 -28.64 -5.60
C GLU A 261 3.40 -28.19 -4.20
N HIS A 262 4.65 -28.46 -3.83
CA HIS A 262 5.22 -27.96 -2.56
C HIS A 262 5.19 -26.44 -2.48
N ALA A 263 5.64 -25.74 -3.54
CA ALA A 263 5.59 -24.29 -3.62
C ALA A 263 4.15 -23.75 -3.51
N GLN A 264 3.18 -24.41 -4.15
CA GLN A 264 1.77 -24.01 -4.08
C GLN A 264 1.22 -24.05 -2.65
N ILE A 265 1.56 -25.10 -1.87
CA ILE A 265 1.13 -25.22 -0.46
C ILE A 265 1.60 -23.98 0.33
N TRP A 266 2.88 -23.61 0.23
CA TRP A 266 3.42 -22.46 0.95
C TRP A 266 2.82 -21.14 0.49
N PHE A 267 2.61 -20.98 -0.81
CA PHE A 267 2.01 -19.78 -1.39
C PHE A 267 0.54 -19.60 -0.97
N GLU A 268 -0.18 -20.71 -0.80
CA GLU A 268 -1.55 -20.72 -0.27
C GLU A 268 -1.60 -20.39 1.23
N GLU A 269 -0.71 -20.98 2.03
CA GLU A 269 -0.59 -20.69 3.48
C GLU A 269 -0.27 -19.22 3.77
N LEU A 270 0.55 -18.60 2.90
CA LEU A 270 0.85 -17.17 2.96
C LEU A 270 -0.32 -16.27 2.49
N GLY A 271 -1.41 -16.86 1.98
CA GLY A 271 -2.59 -16.12 1.54
C GLY A 271 -2.42 -15.41 0.20
N HIS A 272 -1.44 -15.81 -0.63
CA HIS A 272 -1.15 -15.13 -1.90
C HIS A 272 -2.04 -15.58 -3.06
N LEU A 273 -2.86 -16.62 -2.90
CA LEU A 273 -3.82 -17.07 -3.92
C LEU A 273 -5.19 -16.41 -3.76
N GLY A 274 -5.50 -15.51 -4.69
CA GLY A 274 -6.80 -14.88 -4.86
C GLY A 274 -7.61 -15.45 -6.02
N ASN A 275 -8.67 -14.74 -6.40
CA ASN A 275 -9.41 -14.99 -7.64
C ASN A 275 -8.60 -14.52 -8.88
N THR A 276 -9.09 -14.81 -10.09
CA THR A 276 -8.37 -14.45 -11.33
C THR A 276 -8.06 -12.96 -11.47
N ALA A 277 -8.96 -12.07 -11.05
CA ALA A 277 -8.73 -10.63 -11.14
C ALA A 277 -7.63 -10.19 -10.15
N GLU A 278 -7.69 -10.68 -8.91
CA GLU A 278 -6.67 -10.43 -7.88
C GLU A 278 -5.29 -10.94 -8.32
N ASN A 279 -5.22 -12.15 -8.86
CA ASN A 279 -3.97 -12.75 -9.33
C ASN A 279 -3.41 -12.02 -10.55
N LEU A 280 -4.25 -11.56 -11.48
CA LEU A 280 -3.80 -10.74 -12.63
C LEU A 280 -3.27 -9.37 -12.20
N LEU A 281 -3.89 -8.76 -11.18
CA LEU A 281 -3.42 -7.50 -10.61
C LEU A 281 -2.07 -7.70 -9.90
N ALA A 282 -1.96 -8.75 -9.08
CA ALA A 282 -0.71 -9.10 -8.40
C ALA A 282 0.43 -9.38 -9.41
N ALA A 283 0.14 -10.14 -10.48
CA ALA A 283 1.10 -10.38 -11.56
C ALA A 283 1.51 -9.08 -12.25
N ALA A 284 0.57 -8.22 -12.64
CA ALA A 284 0.88 -6.93 -13.27
C ALA A 284 1.73 -6.01 -12.36
N ALA A 285 1.48 -6.01 -11.05
CA ALA A 285 2.26 -5.24 -10.09
C ALA A 285 3.69 -5.79 -9.93
N GLY A 286 3.85 -7.12 -9.90
CA GLY A 286 5.15 -7.78 -9.89
C GLY A 286 5.96 -7.45 -11.14
N GLU A 287 5.39 -7.66 -12.33
CA GLU A 287 6.02 -7.32 -13.61
C GLU A 287 6.42 -5.84 -13.67
N ASN A 288 5.55 -4.93 -13.19
CA ASN A 288 5.85 -3.49 -13.15
C ASN A 288 7.14 -3.22 -12.35
N TYR A 289 7.20 -3.70 -11.11
CA TYR A 289 8.38 -3.58 -10.26
C TYR A 289 9.64 -4.18 -10.93
N GLU A 290 9.49 -5.32 -11.61
CA GLU A 290 10.61 -5.95 -12.29
C GLU A 290 11.22 -5.06 -13.37
N TRP A 291 10.42 -4.44 -14.25
CA TRP A 291 10.98 -3.64 -15.34
C TRP A 291 11.26 -2.17 -14.99
N THR A 292 10.52 -1.56 -14.05
CA THR A 292 10.76 -0.16 -13.66
C THR A 292 11.93 -0.02 -12.70
N ASP A 293 12.10 -0.98 -11.79
CA ASP A 293 13.03 -0.85 -10.67
C ASP A 293 14.07 -1.98 -10.70
N MET A 294 13.68 -3.24 -10.61
CA MET A 294 14.61 -4.35 -10.38
C MET A 294 15.63 -4.52 -11.53
N TYR A 295 15.17 -4.77 -12.75
CA TYR A 295 16.05 -5.00 -13.90
C TYR A 295 16.80 -3.74 -14.33
N GLU A 296 16.20 -2.56 -14.17
CA GLU A 296 16.86 -1.29 -14.46
C GLU A 296 18.03 -1.05 -13.49
N ASN A 297 17.84 -1.30 -12.19
CA ASN A 297 18.90 -1.18 -11.19
C ASN A 297 19.97 -2.26 -11.37
N PHE A 298 19.58 -3.53 -11.58
CA PHE A 298 20.55 -4.60 -11.84
C PHE A 298 21.39 -4.34 -13.09
N ALA A 299 20.79 -3.77 -14.14
CA ALA A 299 21.54 -3.41 -15.33
C ALA A 299 22.53 -2.26 -15.08
N LYS A 300 22.17 -1.27 -14.25
CA LYS A 300 23.09 -0.19 -13.84
C LYS A 300 24.26 -0.72 -13.02
N ASP A 301 23.99 -1.59 -12.06
CA ASP A 301 25.02 -2.22 -11.23
C ASP A 301 25.97 -3.05 -12.10
N ALA A 302 25.41 -3.91 -12.98
CA ALA A 302 26.22 -4.69 -13.92
C ALA A 302 27.07 -3.81 -14.85
N GLU A 303 26.57 -2.66 -15.30
CA GLU A 303 27.34 -1.71 -16.11
C GLU A 303 28.48 -1.07 -15.31
N ALA A 304 28.19 -0.65 -14.06
CA ALA A 304 29.17 -0.05 -13.16
C ALA A 304 30.32 -1.01 -12.81
N GLU A 305 30.01 -2.30 -12.73
CA GLU A 305 30.99 -3.38 -12.49
C GLU A 305 31.71 -3.85 -13.77
N GLY A 306 31.39 -3.29 -14.94
CA GLY A 306 32.04 -3.60 -16.22
C GLY A 306 31.46 -4.80 -16.97
N PHE A 307 30.29 -5.31 -16.56
CA PHE A 307 29.56 -6.41 -17.22
C PHE A 307 28.55 -5.92 -18.26
N SER A 308 28.99 -5.09 -19.22
CA SER A 308 28.11 -4.42 -20.21
C SER A 308 27.23 -5.37 -21.02
N GLU A 309 27.71 -6.58 -21.36
CA GLU A 309 26.89 -7.55 -22.09
C GLU A 309 25.73 -8.07 -21.24
N LEU A 310 25.98 -8.33 -19.95
CA LEU A 310 24.96 -8.74 -19.00
C LEU A 310 23.96 -7.61 -18.76
N ALA A 311 24.45 -6.38 -18.57
CA ALA A 311 23.60 -5.19 -18.44
C ALA A 311 22.64 -5.05 -19.64
N ALA A 312 23.15 -5.22 -20.87
CA ALA A 312 22.32 -5.21 -22.07
C ALA A 312 21.29 -6.34 -22.11
N ARG A 313 21.63 -7.55 -21.61
CA ARG A 313 20.67 -8.65 -21.49
C ARG A 313 19.59 -8.35 -20.45
N LEU A 314 19.96 -7.82 -19.28
CA LEU A 314 19.01 -7.44 -18.21
C LEU A 314 18.00 -6.41 -18.70
N ARG A 315 18.45 -5.36 -19.40
CA ARG A 315 17.54 -4.36 -20.01
C ARG A 315 16.59 -4.97 -21.04
N ARG A 316 17.05 -5.95 -21.82
CA ARG A 316 16.18 -6.67 -22.77
C ARG A 316 15.14 -7.53 -22.06
N VAL A 317 15.49 -8.15 -20.93
CA VAL A 317 14.51 -8.87 -20.09
C VAL A 317 13.49 -7.89 -19.52
N GLY A 318 13.92 -6.75 -18.95
CA GLY A 318 13.00 -5.71 -18.48
C GLY A 318 12.02 -5.22 -19.57
N ALA A 319 12.47 -5.09 -20.82
CA ALA A 319 11.57 -4.74 -21.93
C ALA A 319 10.50 -5.82 -22.22
N ILE A 320 10.79 -7.10 -21.95
CA ILE A 320 9.84 -8.20 -22.06
C ILE A 320 8.82 -8.13 -20.92
N GLU A 321 9.27 -7.91 -19.68
CA GLU A 321 8.38 -7.84 -18.52
C GLU A 321 7.37 -6.68 -18.62
N LYS A 322 7.77 -5.57 -19.26
CA LYS A 322 6.81 -4.50 -19.62
C LYS A 322 5.66 -5.03 -20.50
N ALA A 323 5.95 -5.88 -21.47
CA ALA A 323 4.92 -6.49 -22.32
C ALA A 323 4.05 -7.49 -21.54
N HIS A 324 4.59 -8.15 -20.51
CA HIS A 324 3.81 -8.97 -19.58
C HIS A 324 2.85 -8.12 -18.74
N GLU A 325 3.31 -7.00 -18.16
CA GLU A 325 2.45 -6.07 -17.44
C GLU A 325 1.28 -5.60 -18.32
N GLU A 326 1.57 -5.11 -19.53
CA GLU A 326 0.55 -4.64 -20.48
C GLU A 326 -0.49 -5.73 -20.79
N ARG A 327 -0.03 -6.97 -20.97
CA ARG A 327 -0.89 -8.14 -21.18
C ARG A 327 -1.77 -8.41 -19.96
N TYR A 328 -1.21 -8.48 -18.76
CA TYR A 328 -1.98 -8.78 -17.55
C TYR A 328 -2.99 -7.69 -17.23
N ARG A 329 -2.64 -6.41 -17.43
CA ARG A 329 -3.61 -5.29 -17.29
C ARG A 329 -4.75 -5.38 -18.30
N ALA A 330 -4.45 -5.73 -19.56
CA ALA A 330 -5.49 -5.92 -20.57
C ALA A 330 -6.42 -7.09 -20.24
N LEU A 331 -5.86 -8.21 -19.74
CA LEU A 331 -6.63 -9.37 -19.28
C LEU A 331 -7.48 -9.03 -18.05
N LEU A 332 -6.92 -8.31 -17.07
CA LEU A 332 -7.63 -7.86 -15.88
C LEU A 332 -8.85 -7.03 -16.28
N LYS A 333 -8.65 -6.04 -17.16
CA LYS A 333 -9.74 -5.21 -17.70
C LYS A 333 -10.82 -6.06 -18.37
N ASN A 334 -10.44 -7.12 -19.10
CA ASN A 334 -11.41 -8.04 -19.70
C ASN A 334 -12.21 -8.82 -18.65
N VAL A 335 -11.56 -9.29 -17.58
CA VAL A 335 -12.22 -10.00 -16.48
C VAL A 335 -13.20 -9.07 -15.75
N GLU A 336 -12.78 -7.86 -15.37
CA GLU A 336 -13.60 -6.88 -14.64
C GLU A 336 -14.79 -6.39 -15.46
N MET A 337 -14.59 -6.17 -16.77
CA MET A 337 -15.66 -5.73 -17.67
C MET A 337 -16.50 -6.89 -18.23
N GLN A 338 -16.28 -8.13 -17.79
CA GLN A 338 -16.92 -9.35 -18.31
C GLN A 338 -16.78 -9.51 -19.84
N ARG A 339 -15.67 -9.04 -20.41
CA ARG A 339 -15.36 -9.09 -21.85
C ARG A 339 -14.46 -10.26 -22.26
N VAL A 340 -14.28 -11.24 -21.37
CA VAL A 340 -13.49 -12.45 -21.69
C VAL A 340 -14.15 -13.24 -22.80
N PHE A 341 -15.48 -13.42 -22.72
CA PHE A 341 -16.29 -14.19 -23.67
C PHE A 341 -17.37 -13.34 -24.37
N GLU A 342 -17.25 -12.01 -24.31
CA GLU A 342 -18.17 -11.06 -24.92
C GLU A 342 -17.44 -9.80 -25.40
N LYS A 343 -17.72 -9.33 -26.61
CA LYS A 343 -17.20 -8.09 -27.19
C LYS A 343 -18.33 -7.15 -27.59
N SER A 344 -18.03 -5.86 -27.72
CA SER A 344 -19.00 -4.84 -28.15
C SER A 344 -19.42 -5.01 -29.62
N GLU A 345 -18.49 -5.48 -30.44
CA GLU A 345 -18.67 -5.75 -31.86
C GLU A 345 -18.69 -7.26 -32.11
N GLU A 346 -19.21 -7.67 -33.26
CA GLU A 346 -19.10 -9.07 -33.67
C GLU A 346 -17.65 -9.43 -33.89
N THR A 347 -17.23 -10.56 -33.33
CA THR A 347 -15.87 -11.07 -33.49
C THR A 347 -15.93 -12.56 -33.80
N MET A 348 -14.85 -13.08 -34.35
CA MET A 348 -14.69 -14.51 -34.59
C MET A 348 -14.14 -15.15 -33.32
N TRP A 349 -14.85 -16.15 -32.81
CA TRP A 349 -14.40 -16.97 -31.68
C TRP A 349 -13.91 -18.32 -32.18
N GLU A 350 -12.84 -18.82 -31.58
CA GLU A 350 -12.26 -20.12 -31.87
C GLU A 350 -12.26 -21.00 -30.63
N CYS A 351 -12.71 -22.25 -30.76
CA CYS A 351 -12.60 -23.25 -29.71
C CYS A 351 -11.20 -23.87 -29.70
N ARG A 352 -10.40 -23.61 -28.66
CA ARG A 352 -9.03 -24.14 -28.50
C ARG A 352 -8.92 -25.67 -28.42
N VAL A 353 -10.04 -26.38 -28.23
CA VAL A 353 -10.04 -27.85 -28.15
C VAL A 353 -10.21 -28.51 -29.52
N CYS A 354 -11.01 -27.92 -30.42
CA CYS A 354 -11.37 -28.57 -31.69
C CYS A 354 -11.29 -27.67 -32.93
N GLY A 355 -10.90 -26.40 -32.78
CA GLY A 355 -10.79 -25.43 -33.87
C GLY A 355 -12.12 -24.89 -34.40
N HIS A 356 -13.25 -25.17 -33.73
CA HIS A 356 -14.54 -24.66 -34.19
C HIS A 356 -14.57 -23.12 -34.17
N LEU A 357 -14.86 -22.53 -35.33
CA LEU A 357 -15.01 -21.09 -35.53
C LEU A 357 -16.48 -20.67 -35.51
N VAL A 358 -16.78 -19.59 -34.81
CA VAL A 358 -18.13 -19.04 -34.70
C VAL A 358 -18.10 -17.53 -34.61
N MET A 359 -18.90 -16.87 -35.45
CA MET A 359 -19.09 -15.43 -35.42
C MET A 359 -20.16 -15.04 -34.40
N GLY A 360 -19.88 -13.99 -33.62
CA GLY A 360 -20.88 -13.37 -32.76
C GLY A 360 -20.28 -12.44 -31.72
N ARG A 361 -21.14 -11.66 -31.05
CA ARG A 361 -20.70 -10.81 -29.93
C ARG A 361 -20.26 -11.60 -28.71
N LYS A 362 -20.82 -12.80 -28.49
CA LYS A 362 -20.50 -13.68 -27.37
C LYS A 362 -20.01 -15.03 -27.87
N ALA A 363 -19.04 -15.63 -27.17
CA ALA A 363 -18.70 -17.02 -27.37
C ALA A 363 -19.89 -17.92 -26.97
N PRO A 364 -20.15 -19.04 -27.68
CA PRO A 364 -21.18 -19.98 -27.28
C PRO A 364 -20.92 -20.52 -25.87
N GLY A 365 -21.98 -20.63 -25.06
CA GLY A 365 -21.88 -21.22 -23.71
C GLY A 365 -21.31 -22.64 -23.69
N ILE A 366 -21.60 -23.40 -24.75
CA ILE A 366 -21.08 -24.75 -25.01
C ILE A 366 -20.70 -24.82 -26.49
N CYS A 367 -19.53 -25.40 -26.79
CA CYS A 367 -19.11 -25.62 -28.17
C CYS A 367 -20.10 -26.59 -28.87
N PRO A 368 -20.68 -26.22 -30.02
CA PRO A 368 -21.64 -27.09 -30.71
C PRO A 368 -20.99 -28.36 -31.27
N VAL A 369 -19.67 -28.39 -31.44
CA VAL A 369 -18.91 -29.53 -31.96
C VAL A 369 -18.45 -30.45 -30.83
N CYS A 370 -17.49 -30.03 -30.01
CA CYS A 370 -16.86 -30.89 -28.99
C CYS A 370 -17.58 -30.90 -27.63
N LYS A 371 -18.63 -30.09 -27.46
CA LYS A 371 -19.45 -30.00 -26.22
C LYS A 371 -18.70 -29.49 -24.98
N HIS A 372 -17.49 -28.97 -25.11
CA HIS A 372 -16.79 -28.29 -24.01
C HIS A 372 -17.36 -26.89 -23.73
N SER A 373 -17.14 -26.40 -22.51
CA SER A 373 -17.65 -25.10 -22.05
C SER A 373 -17.01 -23.91 -22.79
N ASN A 374 -17.64 -22.75 -22.66
CA ASN A 374 -17.13 -21.49 -23.22
C ASN A 374 -15.71 -21.11 -22.74
N ALA A 375 -15.22 -21.68 -21.63
CA ALA A 375 -13.87 -21.46 -21.09
C ALA A 375 -12.74 -21.82 -22.07
N TYR A 376 -13.04 -22.61 -23.10
CA TYR A 376 -12.10 -23.00 -24.13
C TYR A 376 -12.16 -22.11 -25.38
N PHE A 377 -13.06 -21.13 -25.45
CA PHE A 377 -13.09 -20.18 -26.55
C PHE A 377 -12.13 -19.01 -26.35
N GLU A 378 -11.52 -18.56 -27.44
CA GLU A 378 -10.74 -17.32 -27.50
C GLU A 378 -11.10 -16.53 -28.76
N VAL A 379 -10.64 -15.28 -28.83
CA VAL A 379 -10.79 -14.48 -30.06
C VAL A 379 -9.83 -15.05 -31.10
N HIS A 380 -10.37 -15.47 -32.25
CA HIS A 380 -9.57 -15.98 -33.35
C HIS A 380 -8.61 -14.88 -33.85
N LYS A 381 -7.36 -15.26 -34.10
CA LYS A 381 -6.34 -14.36 -34.62
C LYS A 381 -5.56 -15.06 -35.72
N GLU A 382 -5.59 -14.49 -36.92
CA GLU A 382 -4.73 -14.92 -38.03
C GLU A 382 -3.40 -14.17 -37.96
N ASN A 383 -2.30 -14.91 -37.96
CA ASN A 383 -0.94 -14.40 -37.87
C ASN A 383 0.04 -15.14 -38.80
N TYR A 384 -0.46 -15.65 -39.92
CA TYR A 384 0.29 -16.34 -40.98
C TYR A 384 0.08 -15.68 -42.35
#